data_AF-A0A662UBD3-F1
#
_entry.id   AF-A0A662UBD3-F1
#
_cell.length_a   1.000
_cell.length_b   1.000
_cell.length_c   1.000
_cell.angle_alpha   90.00
_cell.angle_beta   90.00
_cell.angle_gamma   90.00
#
_symmetry.space_group_name_H-M   'P 1'
#
loop_
_entity.id
_entity.type
_entity.pdbx_description
1 polymer ?
#
loop_
_entity_poly.entity_id
_entity_poly.type
_entity_poly.pdbx_seq_one_letter_code
_entity_poly.pdbx_strand_id
1 'polypeptide(L)'
;MLSTGKKTSSIEDYEVERTVLREFIDHMFKLGQAIKITYYISETDGISMLRDVLTCFLPSPNAKFNLEIDSNEAKEVLRMLFKEDLGCFIAKLSTSIVDISRHEISSKLRNYRISEKTNSLLAKISGVDYNDIVDLSTSRGKLAVLSSVLVMVCERALGVYGK
;
A
#
# COMPACT_ATOMS: atom_id res chain seq x y z
N MET A 1 -14.39 22.55 46.66
CA MET A 1 -15.43 22.18 45.68
C MET A 1 -14.72 21.81 44.38
N LEU A 2 -14.71 20.52 44.04
CA LEU A 2 -14.18 20.01 42.79
C LEU A 2 -15.20 20.31 41.69
N SER A 3 -14.87 21.21 40.77
CA SER A 3 -15.58 21.35 39.50
C SER A 3 -14.93 20.41 38.51
N THR A 4 -15.54 19.24 38.32
CA THR A 4 -15.23 18.33 37.22
C THR A 4 -15.77 18.93 35.92
N GLY A 5 -14.91 19.70 35.23
CA GLY A 5 -15.13 20.09 33.85
C GLY A 5 -15.16 18.84 32.98
N LYS A 6 -16.35 18.43 32.58
CA LYS A 6 -16.62 17.30 31.68
C LYS A 6 -16.00 17.62 30.32
N LYS A 7 -14.96 16.88 29.91
CA LYS A 7 -14.41 16.91 28.54
C LYS A 7 -15.52 16.52 27.56
N THR A 8 -16.05 17.48 26.81
CA THR A 8 -16.93 17.29 25.65
C THR A 8 -16.13 17.11 24.35
N SER A 9 -14.97 16.43 24.40
CA SER A 9 -14.09 16.20 23.23
C SER A 9 -14.25 14.80 22.63
N SER A 10 -15.47 14.24 22.56
CA SER A 10 -15.61 12.77 22.47
C SER A 10 -16.52 12.20 21.38
N ILE A 11 -17.16 13.01 20.53
CA ILE A 11 -18.01 12.49 19.44
C ILE A 11 -17.76 13.23 18.12
N GLU A 12 -17.74 14.57 18.11
CA GLU A 12 -17.48 15.35 16.89
C GLU A 12 -16.07 15.11 16.33
N ASP A 13 -15.04 15.09 17.19
CA ASP A 13 -13.66 14.78 16.79
C ASP A 13 -13.56 13.38 16.13
N TYR A 14 -14.36 12.43 16.62
CA TYR A 14 -14.39 11.05 16.12
C TYR A 14 -15.14 10.91 14.78
N GLU A 15 -16.13 11.76 14.51
CA GLU A 15 -16.80 11.79 13.20
C GLU A 15 -15.95 12.51 12.14
N VAL A 16 -15.23 13.56 12.53
CA VAL A 16 -14.27 14.25 11.66
C VAL A 16 -13.13 13.31 11.29
N GLU A 17 -12.52 12.63 12.26
CA GLU A 17 -11.43 11.68 12.03
C GLU A 17 -11.86 10.54 11.08
N ARG A 18 -13.06 10.00 11.25
CA ARG A 18 -13.63 8.97 10.37
C ARG A 18 -13.85 9.46 8.94
N THR A 19 -14.35 10.68 8.79
CA THR A 19 -14.59 11.28 7.46
C THR A 19 -13.26 11.46 6.72
N VAL A 20 -12.26 12.04 7.40
CA VAL A 20 -10.92 12.26 6.84
C VAL A 20 -10.27 10.94 6.44
N LEU A 21 -10.36 9.90 7.27
CA LEU A 21 -9.79 8.58 6.94
C LEU A 21 -10.47 7.96 5.72
N ARG A 22 -11.80 8.07 5.60
CA ARG A 22 -12.54 7.56 4.45
C ARG A 22 -12.13 8.29 3.16
N GLU A 23 -12.02 9.60 3.22
CA GLU A 23 -11.57 10.42 2.08
C GLU A 23 -10.12 10.11 1.69
N PHE A 24 -9.24 9.88 2.67
CA PHE A 24 -7.87 9.45 2.42
C PHE A 24 -7.84 8.12 1.69
N ILE A 25 -8.59 7.11 2.16
CA ILE A 25 -8.65 5.80 1.52
C ILE A 25 -9.22 5.88 0.10
N ASP A 26 -10.26 6.69 -0.12
CA ASP A 26 -10.82 6.92 -1.45
C ASP A 26 -9.82 7.63 -2.38
N HIS A 27 -9.06 8.60 -1.87
CA HIS A 27 -7.95 9.21 -2.60
C HIS A 27 -6.88 8.20 -2.98
N MET A 28 -6.48 7.33 -2.06
CA MET A 28 -5.49 6.28 -2.34
C MET A 28 -5.99 5.29 -3.39
N PHE A 29 -7.29 4.96 -3.37
CA PHE A 29 -7.91 4.15 -4.42
C PHE A 29 -7.83 4.84 -5.79
N LYS A 30 -8.26 6.11 -5.88
CA LYS A 30 -8.19 6.91 -7.11
C LYS A 30 -6.77 7.07 -7.63
N LEU A 31 -5.81 7.29 -6.72
CA LEU A 31 -4.39 7.38 -7.05
C LEU A 31 -3.88 6.07 -7.67
N GLY A 32 -4.22 4.91 -7.09
CA GLY A 32 -3.85 3.62 -7.69
C GLY A 32 -4.45 3.41 -9.09
N GLN A 33 -5.68 3.88 -9.36
CA GLN A 33 -6.25 3.84 -10.71
C GLN A 33 -5.50 4.78 -11.68
N ALA A 34 -5.13 5.98 -11.23
CA ALA A 34 -4.36 6.92 -12.03
C ALA A 34 -2.99 6.36 -12.41
N ILE A 35 -2.27 5.76 -11.45
CA ILE A 35 -0.98 5.10 -11.68
C ILE A 35 -1.13 3.97 -12.71
N LYS A 36 -2.19 3.17 -12.62
CA LYS A 36 -2.47 2.09 -13.57
C LYS A 36 -2.73 2.62 -14.98
N ILE A 37 -3.50 3.69 -15.13
CA ILE A 37 -3.72 4.36 -16.42
C ILE A 37 -2.40 4.91 -16.97
N THR A 38 -1.59 5.58 -16.14
CA THR A 38 -0.28 6.09 -16.55
C THR A 38 0.61 4.96 -17.03
N TYR A 39 0.67 3.82 -16.35
CA TYR A 39 1.43 2.65 -16.78
C TYR A 39 1.04 2.15 -18.18
N TYR A 40 -0.26 2.15 -18.50
CA TYR A 40 -0.71 1.74 -19.83
C TYR A 40 -0.39 2.77 -20.93
N ILE A 41 -0.21 4.03 -20.58
CA ILE A 41 0.21 5.09 -21.51
C ILE A 41 1.74 5.10 -21.66
N SER A 42 2.45 4.98 -20.54
CA SER A 42 3.90 5.02 -20.40
C SER A 42 4.31 4.11 -19.23
N GLU A 43 4.86 2.94 -19.58
CA GLU A 43 5.29 1.94 -18.60
C GLU A 43 6.25 2.55 -17.57
N THR A 44 7.26 3.30 -18.04
CA THR A 44 8.27 3.94 -17.18
C THR A 44 7.64 4.94 -16.21
N ASP A 45 6.73 5.80 -16.67
CA ASP A 45 6.12 6.81 -15.81
C ASP A 45 5.18 6.18 -14.78
N GLY A 46 4.41 5.17 -15.19
CA GLY A 46 3.55 4.42 -14.26
C GLY A 46 4.36 3.71 -13.17
N ILE A 47 5.50 3.09 -13.53
CA ILE A 47 6.41 2.48 -12.56
C ILE A 47 7.04 3.53 -11.65
N SER A 48 7.47 4.68 -12.18
CA SER A 48 8.03 5.77 -11.38
C SER A 48 7.01 6.31 -10.39
N MET A 49 5.77 6.55 -10.82
CA MET A 49 4.69 7.01 -9.92
C MET A 49 4.39 5.97 -8.84
N LEU A 50 4.36 4.68 -9.19
CA LEU A 50 4.16 3.60 -8.22
C LEU A 50 5.28 3.60 -7.18
N ARG A 51 6.56 3.68 -7.60
CA ARG A 51 7.72 3.78 -6.70
C ARG A 51 7.56 4.93 -5.72
N ASP A 52 7.24 6.12 -6.22
CA ASP A 52 7.16 7.33 -5.40
C ASP A 52 6.05 7.24 -4.36
N VAL A 53 4.90 6.68 -4.74
CA VAL A 53 3.79 6.42 -3.80
C VAL A 53 4.15 5.36 -2.77
N LEU A 54 4.78 4.26 -3.17
CA LEU A 54 5.20 3.20 -2.24
C LEU A 54 6.27 3.69 -1.25
N THR A 55 7.12 4.62 -1.67
CA THR A 55 8.16 5.22 -0.82
C THR A 55 7.56 5.96 0.38
N CYS A 56 6.35 6.51 0.24
CA CYS A 56 5.61 7.15 1.33
C CYS A 56 5.18 6.17 2.45
N PHE A 57 5.20 4.86 2.19
CA PHE A 57 4.80 3.83 3.16
C PHE A 57 5.99 3.13 3.83
N LEU A 58 7.22 3.59 3.55
CA LEU A 58 8.40 2.99 4.14
C LEU A 58 8.50 3.35 5.62
N PRO A 59 8.79 2.37 6.51
CA PRO A 59 9.03 2.64 7.92
C PRO A 59 10.33 3.41 8.13
N SER A 60 11.26 3.31 7.18
CA SER A 60 12.47 4.13 7.08
C SER A 60 12.90 4.24 5.61
N PRO A 61 13.29 5.43 5.12
CA PRO A 61 13.75 5.61 3.74
C PRO A 61 15.03 4.81 3.40
N ASN A 62 15.71 4.24 4.41
CA ASN A 62 16.95 3.46 4.24
C ASN A 62 16.75 1.95 4.43
N ALA A 63 15.51 1.45 4.48
CA ALA A 63 15.24 0.02 4.59
C ALA A 63 15.68 -0.70 3.30
N LYS A 64 16.92 -1.20 3.28
CA LYS A 64 17.46 -1.99 2.18
C LYS A 64 17.10 -3.46 2.40
N PHE A 65 16.22 -3.98 1.55
CA PHE A 65 16.04 -5.43 1.41
C PHE A 65 17.07 -5.93 0.40
N ASN A 66 17.67 -7.09 0.67
CA ASN A 66 18.51 -7.73 -0.34
C ASN A 66 17.58 -8.64 -1.16
N LEU A 67 17.17 -8.17 -2.33
CA LEU A 67 16.31 -8.93 -3.24
C LEU A 67 17.12 -9.31 -4.47
N GLU A 68 17.33 -10.61 -4.64
CA GLU A 68 17.88 -11.19 -5.86
C GLU A 68 16.76 -11.29 -6.91
N ILE A 69 16.46 -10.15 -7.54
CA ILE A 69 15.59 -10.07 -8.69
C ILE A 69 16.28 -9.28 -9.79
N ASP A 70 16.25 -9.79 -11.03
CA ASP A 70 16.75 -9.05 -12.18
C ASP A 70 15.70 -8.04 -12.73
N SER A 71 16.10 -7.23 -13.71
CA SER A 71 15.22 -6.21 -14.29
C SER A 71 14.02 -6.81 -15.04
N ASN A 72 14.18 -7.97 -15.69
CA ASN A 72 13.11 -8.64 -16.43
C ASN A 72 12.09 -9.28 -15.49
N GLU A 73 12.57 -9.96 -14.45
CA GLU A 73 11.74 -10.50 -13.38
C GLU A 73 10.99 -9.39 -12.65
N ALA A 74 11.65 -8.26 -12.38
CA ALA A 74 10.99 -7.09 -11.79
C ALA A 74 9.86 -6.54 -12.68
N LYS A 75 10.10 -6.43 -13.99
CA LYS A 75 9.06 -6.02 -14.97
C LYS A 75 7.91 -7.02 -15.03
N GLU A 76 8.19 -8.32 -14.95
CA GLU A 76 7.15 -9.37 -14.88
C GLU A 76 6.27 -9.21 -13.63
N VAL A 77 6.88 -9.00 -12.45
CA VAL A 77 6.15 -8.73 -11.20
C VAL A 77 5.23 -7.52 -11.35
N LEU A 78 5.76 -6.41 -11.86
CA LEU A 78 4.98 -5.19 -12.05
C LEU A 78 3.86 -5.40 -13.06
N ARG A 79 4.13 -6.01 -14.20
CA ARG A 79 3.12 -6.32 -15.22
C ARG A 79 1.97 -7.16 -14.64
N MET A 80 2.25 -8.09 -13.74
CA MET A 80 1.22 -8.85 -13.05
C MET A 80 0.45 -7.99 -12.05
N LEU A 81 1.13 -7.20 -11.23
CA LEU A 81 0.49 -6.30 -10.28
C LEU A 81 -0.42 -5.27 -10.97
N PHE A 82 0.02 -4.70 -12.10
CA PHE A 82 -0.77 -3.74 -12.89
C PHE A 82 -2.01 -4.35 -13.54
N LYS A 83 -2.11 -5.69 -13.65
CA LYS A 83 -3.35 -6.36 -14.09
C LYS A 83 -4.40 -6.43 -12.98
N GLU A 84 -3.99 -6.38 -11.71
CA GLU A 84 -4.90 -6.38 -10.56
C GLU A 84 -5.62 -5.02 -10.38
N ASP A 85 -6.55 -4.96 -9.43
CA ASP A 85 -7.14 -3.68 -8.97
C ASP A 85 -6.13 -2.89 -8.12
N LEU A 86 -5.25 -2.14 -8.82
CA LEU A 86 -4.19 -1.35 -8.20
C LEU A 86 -4.73 -0.29 -7.23
N GLY A 87 -5.94 0.23 -7.45
CA GLY A 87 -6.59 1.15 -6.50
C GLY A 87 -6.83 0.50 -5.15
N CYS A 88 -7.46 -0.68 -5.12
CA CYS A 88 -7.68 -1.40 -3.86
C CYS A 88 -6.35 -1.84 -3.24
N PHE A 89 -5.37 -2.23 -4.04
CA PHE A 89 -4.05 -2.62 -3.57
C PHE A 89 -3.33 -1.49 -2.84
N ILE A 90 -3.25 -0.30 -3.46
CA ILE A 90 -2.61 0.88 -2.88
C ILE A 90 -3.37 1.38 -1.64
N ALA A 91 -4.71 1.38 -1.70
CA ALA A 91 -5.53 1.74 -0.55
C ALA A 91 -5.38 0.77 0.64
N LYS A 92 -5.13 -0.52 0.39
CA LYS A 92 -4.82 -1.48 1.46
C LYS A 92 -3.42 -1.25 2.02
N LEU A 93 -2.42 -1.01 1.18
CA LEU A 93 -1.04 -0.69 1.62
C LEU A 93 -0.97 0.59 2.44
N SER A 94 -1.73 1.63 2.09
CA SER A 94 -1.73 2.90 2.82
C SER A 94 -2.22 2.78 4.26
N THR A 95 -2.95 1.70 4.59
CA THR A 95 -3.31 1.39 5.98
C THR A 95 -2.10 1.08 6.87
N SER A 96 -0.91 0.92 6.29
CA SER A 96 0.36 0.78 7.02
C SER A 96 0.86 2.06 7.70
N ILE A 97 0.30 3.22 7.39
CA ILE A 97 0.77 4.51 7.96
C ILE A 97 -0.28 5.25 8.78
N VAL A 98 -1.53 4.81 8.73
CA VAL A 98 -2.63 5.37 9.52
C VAL A 98 -2.97 4.42 10.67
N ASP A 99 -3.15 4.97 11.87
CA ASP A 99 -3.57 4.18 13.03
C ASP A 99 -5.09 4.04 13.01
N ILE A 100 -5.57 2.98 12.37
CA ILE A 100 -7.00 2.81 12.14
C ILE A 100 -7.60 2.08 13.35
N SER A 101 -8.43 2.77 14.12
CA SER A 101 -9.26 2.19 15.19
C SER A 101 -10.34 1.25 14.60
N ARG A 102 -9.86 0.06 14.22
CA ARG A 102 -10.44 -1.27 13.93
C ARG A 102 -11.84 -1.49 13.32
N HIS A 103 -12.75 -0.54 13.13
CA HIS A 103 -14.08 -0.87 12.58
C HIS A 103 -14.46 -0.24 11.24
N GLU A 104 -13.88 0.89 10.83
CA GLU A 104 -14.40 1.65 9.67
C GLU A 104 -13.53 1.68 8.42
N ILE A 105 -12.65 0.70 8.26
CA ILE A 105 -12.11 0.42 6.93
C ILE A 105 -13.23 -0.22 6.13
N SER A 106 -13.50 0.32 4.93
CA SER A 106 -14.47 -0.26 4.00
C SER A 106 -14.26 -1.78 3.96
N SER A 107 -15.32 -2.54 4.27
CA SER A 107 -15.30 -4.02 4.22
C SER A 107 -14.66 -4.53 2.91
N LYS A 108 -14.78 -3.72 1.86
CA LYS A 108 -14.06 -3.84 0.59
C LYS A 108 -12.55 -4.08 0.75
N LEU A 109 -11.80 -3.28 1.51
CA LEU A 109 -10.33 -3.47 1.63
C LEU A 109 -9.95 -4.70 2.44
N ARG A 110 -10.72 -5.02 3.49
CA ARG A 110 -10.50 -6.24 4.29
C ARG A 110 -10.68 -7.50 3.47
N ASN A 111 -11.70 -7.51 2.61
CA ASN A 111 -12.02 -8.64 1.74
C ASN A 111 -11.31 -8.57 0.38
N TYR A 112 -10.57 -7.50 0.11
CA TYR A 112 -9.87 -7.36 -1.16
C TYR A 112 -8.68 -8.32 -1.23
N ARG A 113 -8.67 -9.07 -2.32
CA ARG A 113 -7.66 -10.08 -2.66
C ARG A 113 -7.18 -9.84 -4.09
N ILE A 114 -5.91 -10.11 -4.32
CA ILE A 114 -5.33 -10.21 -5.66
C ILE A 114 -5.41 -11.67 -6.13
N SER A 115 -5.20 -11.92 -7.42
CA SER A 115 -5.14 -13.30 -7.94
C SER A 115 -4.08 -14.14 -7.20
N GLU A 116 -4.32 -15.45 -7.06
CA GLU A 116 -3.34 -16.35 -6.41
C GLU A 116 -1.97 -16.33 -7.07
N LYS A 117 -1.95 -16.14 -8.40
CA LYS A 117 -0.71 -16.03 -9.17
C LYS A 117 0.11 -14.83 -8.70
N THR A 118 -0.52 -13.66 -8.60
CA THR A 118 0.14 -12.43 -8.11
C THR A 118 0.49 -12.55 -6.64
N ASN A 119 -0.40 -13.10 -5.80
CA ASN A 119 -0.14 -13.31 -4.38
C ASN A 119 1.08 -14.21 -4.13
N SER A 120 1.15 -15.35 -4.83
CA SER A 120 2.26 -16.31 -4.71
C SER A 120 3.59 -15.68 -5.11
N LEU A 121 3.57 -14.86 -6.17
CA LEU A 121 4.75 -14.13 -6.62
C LEU A 121 5.20 -13.09 -5.59
N LEU A 122 4.27 -12.29 -5.07
CA LEU A 122 4.57 -11.31 -4.01
C LEU A 122 5.07 -12.00 -2.74
N ALA A 123 4.46 -13.10 -2.33
CA ALA A 123 4.87 -13.88 -1.18
C ALA A 123 6.28 -14.46 -1.36
N LYS A 124 6.62 -14.94 -2.57
CA LYS A 124 7.96 -15.44 -2.89
C LYS A 124 9.04 -14.36 -2.70
N ILE A 125 8.77 -13.12 -3.12
CA ILE A 125 9.75 -12.04 -3.08
C ILE A 125 9.78 -11.28 -1.75
N SER A 126 8.66 -11.26 -1.01
CA SER A 126 8.54 -10.46 0.23
C SER A 126 8.44 -11.27 1.51
N GLY A 127 8.17 -12.58 1.41
CA GLY A 127 7.79 -13.41 2.56
C GLY A 127 6.39 -13.07 3.11
N VAL A 128 5.62 -12.22 2.44
CA VAL A 128 4.29 -11.78 2.90
C VAL A 128 3.20 -12.31 1.97
N ASP A 129 2.31 -13.13 2.53
CA ASP A 129 1.03 -13.42 1.89
C ASP A 129 0.10 -12.20 2.04
N TYR A 130 -0.17 -11.53 0.93
CA TYR A 130 -1.02 -10.33 0.90
C TYR A 130 -2.50 -10.67 1.11
N ASN A 131 -2.94 -11.82 0.59
CA ASN A 131 -4.33 -12.26 0.67
C ASN A 131 -4.71 -12.70 2.10
N ASP A 132 -3.74 -13.07 2.93
CA ASP A 132 -3.93 -13.36 4.36
C ASP A 132 -4.02 -12.11 5.25
N ILE A 133 -3.75 -10.93 4.70
CA ILE A 133 -3.87 -9.65 5.42
C ILE A 133 -5.36 -9.27 5.53
N VAL A 134 -6.04 -9.80 6.55
CA VAL A 134 -7.46 -9.50 6.84
C VAL A 134 -7.62 -8.51 8.00
N ASP A 135 -6.72 -8.54 8.98
CA ASP A 135 -6.66 -7.56 10.06
C ASP A 135 -5.57 -6.53 9.79
N LEU A 136 -6.01 -5.37 9.30
CA LEU A 136 -5.13 -4.29 8.86
C LEU A 136 -4.41 -3.62 10.03
N SER A 137 -5.00 -3.64 11.23
CA SER A 137 -4.42 -3.00 12.42
C SER A 137 -3.19 -3.74 12.94
N THR A 138 -3.16 -5.07 12.83
CA THR A 138 -2.03 -5.91 13.26
C THR A 138 -1.06 -6.22 12.12
N SER A 139 -1.45 -5.92 10.87
CA SER A 139 -0.64 -6.23 9.68
C SER A 139 0.18 -5.05 9.16
N ARG A 140 0.25 -3.94 9.91
CA ARG A 140 1.02 -2.73 9.55
C ARG A 140 2.44 -3.06 9.08
N GLY A 141 3.17 -3.89 9.84
CA GLY A 141 4.53 -4.30 9.51
C GLY A 141 4.63 -5.12 8.20
N LYS A 142 3.67 -6.02 7.95
CA LYS A 142 3.61 -6.81 6.72
C LYS A 142 3.38 -5.94 5.49
N LEU A 143 2.47 -4.98 5.59
CA LEU A 143 2.18 -4.01 4.52
C LEU A 143 3.40 -3.12 4.24
N ALA A 144 4.11 -2.67 5.29
CA ALA A 144 5.35 -1.90 5.16
C ALA A 144 6.48 -2.69 4.47
N VAL A 145 6.62 -3.99 4.79
CA VAL A 145 7.56 -4.90 4.10
C VAL A 145 7.19 -5.02 2.61
N LEU A 146 5.92 -5.25 2.30
CA LEU A 146 5.45 -5.30 0.91
C LEU A 146 5.76 -4.01 0.14
N SER A 147 5.48 -2.85 0.73
CA SER A 147 5.82 -1.56 0.12
C SER A 147 7.31 -1.44 -0.15
N SER A 148 8.16 -1.83 0.80
CA SER A 148 9.61 -1.77 0.66
C SER A 148 10.13 -2.67 -0.46
N VAL A 149 9.66 -3.91 -0.52
CA VAL A 149 10.03 -4.86 -1.58
C VAL A 149 9.58 -4.33 -2.94
N LEU A 150 8.37 -3.79 -3.04
CA LEU A 150 7.86 -3.24 -4.29
C LEU A 150 8.57 -1.96 -4.76
N VAL A 151 9.05 -1.11 -3.85
CA VAL A 151 9.93 0.01 -4.22
C VAL A 151 11.16 -0.51 -4.94
N MET A 152 11.84 -1.51 -4.39
CA MET A 152 13.03 -2.06 -5.02
C MET A 152 12.73 -2.77 -6.35
N VAL A 153 11.58 -3.46 -6.45
CA VAL A 153 11.11 -4.01 -7.73
C VAL A 153 10.95 -2.88 -8.76
N CYS A 154 10.35 -1.75 -8.39
CA CYS A 154 10.24 -0.60 -9.29
C CYS A 154 11.62 -0.05 -9.68
N GLU A 155 12.54 0.11 -8.73
CA GLU A 155 13.89 0.62 -9.00
C GLU A 155 14.70 -0.30 -9.90
N ARG A 156 14.57 -1.63 -9.75
CA ARG A 156 15.18 -2.64 -10.63
C ARG A 156 14.58 -2.61 -12.04
N ALA A 157 13.26 -2.47 -12.16
CA ALA A 157 12.59 -2.35 -13.46
C ALA A 157 12.97 -1.06 -14.20
N LEU A 158 13.18 0.04 -13.47
CA LEU A 158 13.64 1.34 -14.00
C LEU A 158 15.14 1.39 -14.30
N GLY A 159 15.92 0.38 -13.87
CA GLY A 159 17.37 0.35 -14.05
C GLY A 159 18.15 1.28 -13.13
N VAL A 160 17.57 1.70 -11.99
CA VAL A 160 18.23 2.55 -10.99
C VAL A 160 19.30 1.78 -10.20
N TYR A 161 19.15 0.45 -10.06
CA TYR A 161 20.19 -0.46 -9.54
C TYR A 161 20.73 -1.35 -10.67
N GLY A 162 21.76 -0.86 -11.35
CA GLY A 162 22.38 -1.53 -12.49
C GLY A 162 23.40 -0.65 -13.20
N LYS A 163 24.45 -0.24 -12.49
CA LYS A 163 25.74 0.15 -13.03
C LYS A 163 26.84 -0.31 -12.09
#